data_AF-A0A8J4J298-F1
#
_entry.id   AF-A0A8J4J298-F1
#
_cell.length_a   1.000
_cell.length_b   1.000
_cell.length_c   1.000
_cell.angle_alpha   90.00
_cell.angle_beta   90.00
_cell.angle_gamma   90.00
#
_symmetry.space_group_name_H-M   'P 1'
#
loop_
_entity.id
_entity.type
_entity.pdbx_description
1 polymer ?
#
loop_
_entity_poly.entity_id
_entity_poly.type
_entity_poly.pdbx_seq_one_letter_code
_entity_poly.pdbx_strand_id
1 'polypeptide(L)'
;PALPPQQECLRPARPPYSYSALIAMAIHSAPGRRRTLSQIYQYVAENFPFYKKSKAGWQNSIRHNLSLNDCFKKVPRDEDDPGKGNYWTLDPNCEKMFDNGNFRRRRKRR
;
A
#
# COMPACT_ATOMS: atom_id res chain seq x y z
N PRO A 1 9.04 -24.14 -36.09
CA PRO A 1 9.82 -23.45 -35.02
C PRO A 1 8.92 -23.19 -33.80
N ALA A 2 8.96 -24.09 -32.81
CA ALA A 2 8.28 -23.91 -31.54
C ALA A 2 9.08 -22.91 -30.69
N LEU A 3 8.42 -21.82 -30.26
CA LEU A 3 9.04 -20.85 -29.37
C LEU A 3 9.39 -21.51 -28.02
N PRO A 4 10.55 -21.20 -27.41
CA PRO A 4 10.96 -21.82 -26.16
C PRO A 4 10.04 -21.40 -24.99
N PRO A 5 9.71 -22.30 -24.05
CA PRO A 5 8.79 -22.05 -22.94
C PRO A 5 9.43 -21.25 -21.80
N GLN A 6 10.16 -20.18 -22.10
CA GLN A 6 10.90 -19.40 -21.09
C GLN A 6 10.26 -18.04 -20.72
N GLN A 7 9.13 -17.65 -21.32
CA GLN A 7 8.50 -16.36 -21.01
C GLN A 7 7.46 -16.38 -19.89
N GLU A 8 7.20 -17.52 -19.25
CA GLU A 8 6.22 -17.60 -18.17
C GLU A 8 6.77 -17.15 -16.79
N CYS A 9 8.10 -17.00 -16.67
CA CYS A 9 8.79 -16.57 -15.45
C CYS A 9 8.70 -15.06 -15.15
N LEU A 10 8.16 -14.24 -16.06
CA LEU A 10 8.12 -12.78 -15.91
C LEU A 10 6.74 -12.22 -15.53
N ARG A 11 5.80 -13.06 -15.06
CA ARG A 11 4.58 -12.51 -14.45
C ARG A 11 5.00 -11.92 -13.11
N PRO A 12 4.78 -10.61 -12.85
CA PRO A 12 5.07 -10.04 -11.55
C PRO A 12 4.34 -10.86 -10.49
N ALA A 13 5.08 -11.51 -9.58
CA ALA A 13 4.46 -12.31 -8.54
C ALA A 13 3.72 -11.38 -7.57
N ARG A 14 2.59 -11.85 -7.02
CA ARG A 14 1.90 -11.10 -5.96
C ARG A 14 2.86 -10.89 -4.80
N PRO A 15 3.10 -9.65 -4.34
CA PRO A 15 4.02 -9.40 -3.25
C PRO A 15 3.57 -10.10 -1.96
N PRO A 16 4.50 -10.59 -1.10
CA PRO A 16 4.18 -11.26 0.16
C PRO A 16 3.76 -10.28 1.27
N TYR A 17 3.11 -9.18 0.90
CA TYR A 17 2.68 -8.09 1.79
C TYR A 17 1.16 -8.03 1.87
N SER A 18 0.63 -7.70 3.05
CA SER A 18 -0.79 -7.37 3.21
C SER A 18 -1.08 -5.98 2.65
N TYR A 19 -2.34 -5.65 2.38
CA TYR A 19 -2.70 -4.29 1.98
C TYR A 19 -2.34 -3.26 3.04
N SER A 20 -2.51 -3.57 4.34
CA SER A 20 -2.04 -2.72 5.43
C SER A 20 -0.52 -2.47 5.36
N ALA A 21 0.28 -3.51 5.08
CA ALA A 21 1.72 -3.34 4.91
C ALA A 21 2.06 -2.46 3.68
N LEU A 22 1.35 -2.63 2.56
CA LEU A 22 1.52 -1.78 1.37
C LEU A 22 1.22 -0.32 1.66
N ILE A 23 0.14 -0.04 2.39
CA ILE A 23 -0.24 1.31 2.81
C ILE A 23 0.82 1.88 3.77
N ALA A 24 1.26 1.10 4.76
CA ALA A 24 2.24 1.54 5.73
C ALA A 24 3.59 1.90 5.06
N MET A 25 4.07 1.08 4.13
CA MET A 25 5.27 1.38 3.34
C MET A 25 5.11 2.67 2.52
N ALA A 26 3.94 2.88 1.90
CA ALA A 26 3.67 4.09 1.14
C ALA A 26 3.72 5.35 2.03
N ILE A 27 3.10 5.30 3.20
CA ILE A 27 3.07 6.40 4.18
C ILE A 27 4.47 6.67 4.74
N HIS A 28 5.22 5.63 5.10
CA HIS A 28 6.56 5.76 5.68
C HIS A 28 7.58 6.32 4.66
N SER A 29 7.39 6.05 3.36
CA SER A 29 8.22 6.63 2.30
C SER A 29 8.04 8.14 2.09
N ALA A 30 6.98 8.76 2.64
CA ALA A 30 6.73 10.18 2.45
C ALA A 30 7.52 11.04 3.45
N PRO A 31 8.11 12.16 3.00
CA PRO A 31 8.56 13.20 3.93
C PRO A 31 7.33 13.74 4.67
N GLY A 32 7.26 13.51 5.99
CA GLY A 32 6.12 13.87 6.84
C GLY A 32 5.16 12.73 7.18
N ARG A 33 5.49 11.46 6.88
CA ARG A 33 4.73 10.26 7.30
C ARG A 33 3.23 10.36 7.00
N ARG A 34 2.89 11.01 5.88
CA ARG A 34 1.50 11.19 5.41
C ARG A 34 1.44 11.13 3.90
N ARG A 35 0.42 10.46 3.37
CA ARG A 35 0.15 10.32 1.92
C ARG A 35 -1.33 10.43 1.65
N THR A 36 -1.70 10.96 0.49
CA THR A 36 -3.09 10.93 0.04
C THR A 36 -3.44 9.56 -0.53
N LEU A 37 -4.73 9.25 -0.65
CA LEU A 37 -5.20 8.01 -1.27
C LEU A 37 -4.63 7.82 -2.70
N SER A 38 -4.57 8.90 -3.48
CA SER A 38 -3.99 8.88 -4.82
C SER A 38 -2.51 8.53 -4.81
N GLN A 39 -1.75 9.12 -3.89
CA GLN A 39 -0.32 8.84 -3.76
C GLN A 39 -0.05 7.40 -3.29
N ILE A 40 -0.91 6.85 -2.42
CA ILE A 40 -0.82 5.42 -2.02
C ILE A 40 -1.02 4.53 -3.25
N TYR A 41 -2.00 4.84 -4.10
CA TYR A 41 -2.18 4.08 -5.35
C TYR A 41 -0.96 4.14 -6.26
N GLN A 42 -0.41 5.34 -6.42
CA GLN A 42 0.78 5.55 -7.24
C GLN A 42 1.97 4.75 -6.70
N TYR A 43 2.25 4.86 -5.39
CA TYR A 43 3.34 4.14 -4.74
C TYR A 43 3.22 2.62 -4.94
N VAL A 44 2.02 2.05 -4.71
CA VAL A 44 1.80 0.61 -4.86
C VAL A 44 1.99 0.17 -6.32
N ALA A 45 1.47 0.94 -7.27
CA ALA A 45 1.63 0.63 -8.69
C ALA A 45 3.09 0.74 -9.14
N GLU A 46 3.85 1.71 -8.65
CA GLU A 46 5.26 1.93 -9.00
C GLU A 46 6.18 0.85 -8.41
N ASN A 47 6.03 0.54 -7.13
CA ASN A 47 6.89 -0.41 -6.41
C ASN A 47 6.55 -1.88 -6.71
N PHE A 48 5.30 -2.17 -7.07
CA PHE A 48 4.82 -3.53 -7.27
C PHE A 48 4.14 -3.68 -8.63
N PRO A 49 4.89 -4.06 -9.68
CA PRO A 49 4.38 -4.19 -11.04
C PRO A 49 3.16 -5.12 -11.18
N PHE A 50 2.95 -6.04 -10.23
CA PHE A 50 1.74 -6.88 -10.12
C PHE A 50 0.45 -6.06 -10.12
N TYR A 51 0.46 -4.89 -9.48
CA TYR A 51 -0.73 -4.05 -9.33
C TYR A 51 -0.94 -3.07 -10.50
N LYS A 52 0.01 -2.94 -11.44
CA LYS A 52 -0.11 -2.03 -12.60
C LYS A 52 -1.24 -2.43 -13.56
N LYS A 53 -1.48 -3.73 -13.75
CA LYS A 53 -2.39 -4.25 -14.80
C LYS A 53 -3.89 -4.11 -14.49
N SER A 54 -4.30 -4.21 -13.22
CA SER A 54 -5.72 -4.19 -12.85
C SER A 54 -5.96 -3.29 -11.64
N LYS A 55 -6.28 -2.01 -11.88
CA LYS A 55 -6.38 -0.98 -10.84
C LYS A 55 -7.61 -1.15 -9.93
N ALA A 56 -8.76 -1.53 -10.47
CA ALA A 56 -10.04 -1.49 -9.74
C ALA A 56 -10.08 -2.41 -8.51
N GLY A 57 -9.53 -3.64 -8.63
CA GLY A 57 -9.62 -4.64 -7.57
C GLY A 57 -8.84 -4.26 -6.31
N TRP A 58 -7.53 -4.00 -6.45
CA TRP A 58 -6.68 -3.70 -5.29
C TRP A 58 -6.92 -2.29 -4.74
N GLN A 59 -7.32 -1.32 -5.55
CA GLN A 59 -7.67 0.02 -5.05
C GLN A 59 -8.87 -0.03 -4.10
N ASN A 60 -9.85 -0.88 -4.38
CA ASN A 60 -10.97 -1.10 -3.46
C ASN A 60 -10.49 -1.70 -2.14
N SER A 61 -9.59 -2.68 -2.20
CA SER A 61 -8.98 -3.26 -1.00
C SER A 61 -8.17 -2.24 -0.20
N ILE A 62 -7.42 -1.33 -0.85
CA ILE A 62 -6.68 -0.25 -0.17
C ILE A 62 -7.66 0.66 0.57
N ARG A 63 -8.73 1.15 -0.08
CA ARG A 63 -9.74 2.01 0.56
C ARG A 63 -10.38 1.33 1.76
N HIS A 64 -10.75 0.07 1.60
CA HIS A 64 -11.32 -0.72 2.68
C HIS A 64 -10.35 -0.85 3.87
N ASN A 65 -9.06 -1.10 3.62
CA ASN A 65 -8.08 -1.22 4.69
C ASN A 65 -7.80 0.10 5.42
N LEU A 66 -7.81 1.23 4.71
CA LEU A 66 -7.66 2.55 5.31
C LEU A 66 -8.77 2.87 6.30
N SER A 67 -10.01 2.46 6.00
CA SER A 67 -11.14 2.67 6.91
C SER A 67 -11.30 1.60 7.98
N LEU A 68 -10.84 0.36 7.72
CA LEU A 68 -11.04 -0.77 8.63
C LEU A 68 -9.96 -0.86 9.72
N ASN A 69 -8.72 -0.46 9.43
CA ASN A 69 -7.64 -0.57 10.42
C ASN A 69 -7.46 0.76 11.15
N ASP A 70 -7.58 0.74 12.48
CA ASP A 70 -7.38 1.91 13.35
C ASP A 70 -5.96 2.48 13.28
N CYS A 71 -5.02 1.70 12.74
CA CYS A 71 -3.66 2.14 12.46
C CYS A 71 -3.56 3.23 11.39
N PHE A 72 -4.58 3.43 10.55
CA PHE A 72 -4.59 4.47 9.53
C PHE A 72 -5.53 5.60 9.91
N LYS A 73 -4.97 6.78 10.18
CA LYS A 73 -5.74 7.95 10.56
C LYS A 73 -5.93 8.89 9.38
N LYS A 74 -7.17 9.34 9.19
CA LYS A 74 -7.52 10.37 8.23
C LYS A 74 -7.17 11.74 8.82
N VAL A 75 -6.33 12.49 8.13
CA VAL A 75 -5.90 13.84 8.51
C VAL A 75 -6.47 14.83 7.48
N PRO A 76 -7.23 15.84 7.92
CA PRO A 76 -7.71 16.88 7.02
C PRO A 76 -6.52 17.62 6.39
N ARG A 77 -6.73 18.19 5.21
CA ARG A 77 -5.74 19.10 4.61
C ARG A 77 -5.83 20.46 5.30
N ASP A 78 -4.70 21.17 5.31
CA ASP A 78 -4.68 22.57 5.72
C ASP A 78 -5.46 23.41 4.71
N GLU A 79 -6.04 24.53 5.17
CA GLU A 79 -6.83 25.43 4.33
C GLU A 79 -6.01 26.04 3.19
N ASP A 80 -4.69 26.12 3.37
CA ASP A 80 -3.73 26.63 2.39
C ASP A 80 -3.32 25.59 1.31
N ASP A 81 -3.73 24.31 1.43
CA ASP A 81 -3.47 23.25 0.43
C ASP A 81 -4.77 22.78 -0.24
N PRO A 82 -5.26 23.52 -1.25
CA PRO A 82 -6.44 23.12 -2.02
C PRO A 82 -6.11 21.87 -2.84
N GLY A 83 -6.57 20.72 -2.34
CA GLY A 83 -6.31 19.43 -2.97
C GLY A 83 -7.41 18.40 -2.75
N LYS A 84 -7.49 17.43 -3.67
CA LYS A 84 -8.51 16.37 -3.61
C LYS A 84 -8.20 15.38 -2.49
N GLY A 85 -9.20 15.14 -1.64
CA GLY A 85 -9.18 14.10 -0.61
C GLY A 85 -8.32 14.44 0.60
N ASN A 86 -8.37 13.57 1.60
CA ASN A 86 -7.63 13.75 2.86
C ASN A 86 -6.24 13.10 2.81
N TYR A 87 -5.37 13.53 3.71
CA TYR A 87 -4.15 12.80 4.02
C TYR A 87 -4.47 11.58 4.87
N TRP A 88 -3.64 10.55 4.73
CA TRP A 88 -3.63 9.37 5.57
C TRP A 88 -2.26 9.26 6.22
N THR A 89 -2.27 9.06 7.53
CA THR A 89 -1.06 8.84 8.34
C THR A 89 -1.19 7.55 9.13
N LEU A 90 -0.08 7.08 9.69
CA LEU A 90 -0.03 5.95 10.60
C LEU A 90 -0.24 6.45 12.03
N ASP A 91 -1.01 5.71 12.83
CA ASP A 91 -1.02 5.90 14.27
C ASP A 91 0.39 5.60 14.83
N PRO A 92 0.99 6.49 15.63
CA PRO A 92 2.29 6.26 16.27
C PRO A 92 2.38 4.93 17.05
N ASN A 93 1.26 4.46 17.61
CA ASN A 93 1.18 3.18 18.32
C ASN A 93 1.30 1.99 17.37
N CYS A 94 0.79 2.13 16.14
CA CYS A 94 0.89 1.11 15.11
C CYS A 94 2.19 1.18 14.32
N GLU A 95 2.88 2.32 14.33
CA GLU A 95 4.12 2.51 13.58
C GLU A 95 5.18 1.46 13.96
N LYS A 96 5.30 1.15 15.25
CA LYS A 96 6.18 0.08 15.78
C LYS A 96 5.79 -1.33 15.32
N MET A 97 4.55 -1.55 14.88
CA MET A 97 4.11 -2.85 14.35
C MET A 97 4.61 -3.11 12.93
N PHE A 98 4.89 -2.02 12.21
CA PHE A 98 5.38 -2.03 10.84
C PHE A 98 6.89 -1.80 10.78
N ASP A 99 7.49 -1.18 11.81
CA ASP A 99 8.94 -1.11 11.97
C ASP A 99 9.58 -2.50 12.16
N ASN A 100 10.85 -2.63 11.74
CA ASN A 100 11.68 -3.86 11.82
C ASN A 100 11.28 -5.05 10.92
N GLY A 101 10.66 -4.82 9.76
CA GLY A 101 10.53 -5.86 8.73
C GLY A 101 9.36 -6.84 8.94
N ASN A 102 8.46 -6.55 9.88
CA ASN A 102 7.22 -7.31 10.11
C ASN A 102 6.08 -6.92 9.14
N PHE A 103 6.41 -6.45 7.94
CA PHE A 103 5.46 -6.24 6.85
C PHE A 103 4.95 -7.56 6.25
N ARG A 104 5.61 -8.68 6.57
CA ARG A 104 5.22 -10.02 6.13
C ARG A 104 3.97 -10.45 6.88
N ARG A 105 2.98 -10.99 6.16
CA ARG A 105 1.78 -11.59 6.74
C ARG A 105 2.18 -12.56 7.86
N ARG A 106 1.85 -12.26 9.11
CA ARG A 106 1.93 -13.24 10.20
C ARG A 106 0.97 -14.38 9.85
N ARG A 107 1.50 -15.53 9.41
CA ARG A 107 0.69 -16.75 9.27
C ARG A 107 0.14 -17.06 10.66
N LYS A 108 -1.19 -17.06 10.80
CA LYS A 108 -1.84 -17.61 11.99
C LYS A 108 -1.52 -19.11 11.98
N ARG A 109 -0.57 -19.56 12.81
CA ARG A 109 -0.42 -20.99 13.12
C ARG A 109 -1.75 -21.37 13.78
N ARG A 110 -2.52 -22.23 13.10
CA ARG A 110 -3.51 -23.06 13.79
C ARG A 110 -2.76 -24.09 14.61
#